data_AF-A0A1E4S5N7-F1
#
_entry.id   AF-A0A1E4S5N7-F1
#
_cell.length_a   1.000
_cell.length_b   1.000
_cell.length_c   1.000
_cell.angle_alpha   90.00
_cell.angle_beta   90.00
_cell.angle_gamma   90.00
#
_symmetry.space_group_name_H-M   'P 1'
#
loop_
_entity.id
_entity.type
_entity.pdbx_description
1 polymer ?
#
loop_
_entity_poly.entity_id
_entity_poly.type
_entity_poly.pdbx_seq_one_letter_code
_entity_poly.pdbx_strand_id
1 'polypeptide(L)'
;NQKISNIAALKRRPLQQEALNILYEVANTVGPLMEHFRLSVGFLCEMFPTNPNLLGLNVNYGYKISLRLRPAYDERSFLPTEEIVETMIHELAHNSHGAHDVKFYERMDQLREKMFELRMKNVKFGGAGDQLGGRTGLNVQEARLKKLDPRIKGGVNRLGGVAKKGVPIEELIRQAAIKRYEDSKWCHET
;
A
#
# COMPACT_ATOMS: atom_id res chain seq x y z
N ASN A 1 -3.24 18.92 3.25
CA ASN A 1 -1.87 18.46 2.93
C ASN A 1 -1.18 19.52 2.08
N GLN A 2 -0.03 20.07 2.50
CA GLN A 2 0.68 21.15 1.78
C GLN A 2 1.22 20.73 0.39
N LYS A 3 1.31 19.42 0.10
CA LYS A 3 1.88 18.91 -1.16
C LYS A 3 0.85 18.66 -2.27
N ILE A 4 -0.44 18.80 -1.98
CA ILE A 4 -1.52 18.67 -2.96
C ILE A 4 -2.27 19.99 -3.03
N SER A 5 -2.29 20.63 -4.22
CA SER A 5 -2.81 22.01 -4.34
C SER A 5 -4.33 22.06 -4.44
N ASN A 6 -4.94 21.14 -5.19
CA ASN A 6 -6.38 21.10 -5.40
C ASN A 6 -6.92 19.67 -5.33
N ILE A 7 -8.11 19.50 -4.73
CA ILE A 7 -8.79 18.21 -4.61
C ILE A 7 -10.24 18.35 -5.11
N ALA A 8 -10.68 17.48 -6.03
CA ALA A 8 -12.02 17.57 -6.62
C ALA A 8 -12.66 16.20 -6.92
N ALA A 9 -13.92 16.02 -6.55
CA ALA A 9 -14.74 14.88 -6.93
C ALA A 9 -15.70 15.20 -8.09
N LEU A 10 -16.28 14.17 -8.72
CA LEU A 10 -17.21 14.32 -9.84
C LEU A 10 -18.55 14.91 -9.37
N LYS A 11 -18.88 16.13 -9.83
CA LYS A 11 -20.08 16.89 -9.41
C LYS A 11 -21.42 16.21 -9.70
N ARG A 12 -21.49 15.37 -10.73
CA ARG A 12 -22.75 14.77 -11.22
C ARG A 12 -22.99 13.34 -10.70
N ARG A 13 -22.11 12.82 -9.83
CA ARG A 13 -22.19 11.45 -9.31
C ARG A 13 -22.83 11.44 -7.92
N PRO A 14 -23.53 10.35 -7.54
CA PRO A 14 -24.13 10.23 -6.21
C PRO A 14 -23.05 10.24 -5.12
N LEU A 15 -23.40 10.64 -3.90
CA LEU A 15 -22.49 10.64 -2.74
C LEU A 15 -21.18 11.44 -2.98
N GLN A 16 -21.28 12.57 -3.70
CA GLN A 16 -20.12 13.42 -4.01
C GLN A 16 -19.32 13.83 -2.76
N GLN A 17 -20.00 14.13 -1.65
CA GLN A 17 -19.35 14.55 -0.41
C GLN A 17 -18.49 13.44 0.19
N GLU A 18 -18.94 12.19 0.10
CA GLU A 18 -18.21 11.02 0.56
C GLU A 18 -16.98 10.76 -0.32
N ALA A 19 -17.13 10.89 -1.64
CA ALA A 19 -16.01 10.84 -2.58
C ALA A 19 -14.93 11.88 -2.26
N LEU A 20 -15.32 13.11 -1.93
CA LEU A 20 -14.38 14.15 -1.47
C LEU A 20 -13.69 13.75 -0.17
N ASN A 21 -14.43 13.24 0.81
CA ASN A 21 -13.86 12.81 2.09
C ASN A 21 -12.79 11.72 1.88
N ILE A 22 -13.07 10.73 1.02
CA ILE A 22 -12.11 9.67 0.66
C ILE A 22 -10.86 10.28 0.02
N LEU A 23 -11.00 11.22 -0.93
CA LEU A 23 -9.84 11.88 -1.53
C LEU A 23 -9.00 12.66 -0.51
N TYR A 24 -9.64 13.34 0.45
CA TYR A 24 -8.95 14.01 1.55
C TYR A 24 -8.25 13.02 2.48
N GLU A 25 -8.89 11.90 2.78
CA GLU A 25 -8.30 10.82 3.56
C GLU A 25 -7.04 10.28 2.87
N VAL A 26 -7.15 9.87 1.61
CA VAL A 26 -6.02 9.41 0.78
C VAL A 26 -4.90 10.45 0.76
N ALA A 27 -5.24 11.73 0.51
CA ALA A 27 -4.28 12.83 0.50
C ALA A 27 -3.55 12.99 1.85
N ASN A 28 -4.24 12.82 2.98
CA ASN A 28 -3.63 12.92 4.30
C ASN A 28 -2.76 11.70 4.60
N THR A 29 -3.22 10.51 4.19
CA THR A 29 -2.50 9.24 4.32
C THR A 29 -1.15 9.29 3.58
N VAL A 30 -1.13 9.74 2.32
CA VAL A 30 0.11 9.82 1.53
C VAL A 30 0.94 11.09 1.79
N GLY A 31 0.45 12.04 2.58
CA GLY A 31 1.13 13.31 2.81
C GLY A 31 2.55 13.20 3.37
N PRO A 32 2.77 12.44 4.47
CA PRO A 32 4.12 12.24 5.01
C PRO A 32 5.06 11.52 4.03
N LEU A 33 4.50 10.62 3.19
CA LEU A 33 5.25 9.93 2.14
C LEU A 33 5.72 10.93 1.06
N MET A 34 4.82 11.79 0.59
CA MET A 34 5.13 12.82 -0.39
C MET A 34 6.16 13.82 0.13
N GLU A 35 6.10 14.18 1.41
CA GLU A 35 7.10 15.06 2.04
C GLU A 35 8.48 14.41 2.06
N HIS A 36 8.57 13.14 2.45
CA HIS A 36 9.83 12.40 2.50
C HIS A 36 10.52 12.32 1.14
N PHE A 37 9.75 12.03 0.08
CA PHE A 37 10.26 11.91 -1.28
C PHE A 37 10.23 13.21 -2.09
N ARG A 38 9.87 14.34 -1.46
CA ARG A 38 9.74 15.67 -2.10
C ARG A 38 8.83 15.66 -3.33
N LEU A 39 7.77 14.86 -3.28
CA LEU A 39 6.75 14.79 -4.33
C LEU A 39 5.71 15.89 -4.10
N SER A 40 5.18 16.42 -5.20
CA SER A 40 4.06 17.36 -5.20
C SER A 40 3.06 16.96 -6.26
N VAL A 41 1.77 17.18 -5.98
CA VAL A 41 0.68 16.95 -6.93
C VAL A 41 -0.11 18.24 -7.08
N GLY A 42 -0.33 18.69 -8.32
CA GLY A 42 -1.14 19.88 -8.58
C GLY A 42 -2.60 19.61 -8.26
N PHE A 43 -3.19 18.67 -8.98
CA PHE A 43 -4.62 18.33 -8.89
C PHE A 43 -4.81 16.84 -8.58
N LEU A 44 -5.50 16.53 -7.48
CA LEU A 44 -5.99 15.19 -7.19
C LEU A 44 -7.49 15.16 -7.45
N CYS A 45 -7.96 14.29 -8.33
CA CYS A 45 -9.38 14.25 -8.68
C CYS A 45 -9.95 12.85 -8.87
N GLU A 46 -11.27 12.74 -8.72
CA GLU A 46 -12.00 11.52 -9.06
C GLU A 46 -12.16 11.39 -10.58
N MET A 47 -12.01 10.17 -11.08
CA MET A 47 -12.42 9.79 -12.43
C MET A 47 -13.33 8.55 -12.43
N PHE A 48 -14.14 8.41 -13.48
CA PHE A 48 -14.97 7.23 -13.70
C PHE A 48 -14.95 6.87 -15.19
N PRO A 49 -13.84 6.31 -15.69
CA PRO A 49 -13.69 5.99 -17.11
C PRO A 49 -14.59 4.82 -17.52
N THR A 50 -14.89 4.73 -18.82
CA THR A 50 -15.66 3.59 -19.38
C THR A 50 -14.87 2.29 -19.30
N ASN A 51 -13.54 2.34 -19.39
CA ASN A 51 -12.70 1.16 -19.19
C ASN A 51 -12.74 0.73 -17.71
N PRO A 52 -13.21 -0.49 -17.39
CA PRO A 52 -13.30 -0.98 -16.02
C PRO A 52 -11.92 -1.19 -15.38
N ASN A 53 -10.88 -1.47 -16.17
CA ASN A 53 -9.55 -1.77 -15.66
C ASN A 53 -8.76 -0.51 -15.29
N LEU A 54 -9.16 0.66 -15.78
CA LEU A 54 -8.44 1.91 -15.53
C LEU A 54 -8.76 2.42 -14.12
N LEU A 55 -7.81 2.24 -13.20
CA LEU A 55 -7.94 2.64 -11.79
C LEU A 55 -7.31 4.00 -11.48
N GLY A 56 -6.21 4.34 -12.15
CA GLY A 56 -5.45 5.56 -11.92
C GLY A 56 -4.92 6.16 -13.21
N LEU A 57 -4.68 7.47 -13.20
CA LEU A 57 -4.05 8.19 -14.30
C LEU A 57 -3.23 9.36 -13.76
N ASN A 58 -1.92 9.32 -14.02
CA ASN A 58 -1.02 10.43 -13.82
C ASN A 58 -0.81 11.20 -15.13
N VAL A 59 -1.00 12.52 -15.09
CA VAL A 59 -0.73 13.42 -16.21
C VAL A 59 0.45 14.32 -15.85
N ASN A 60 1.44 14.36 -16.73
CA ASN A 60 2.64 15.20 -16.64
C ASN A 60 3.36 15.09 -15.29
N TYR A 61 3.70 13.86 -14.89
CA TYR A 61 4.56 13.59 -13.72
C TYR A 61 4.08 14.27 -12.42
N GLY A 62 2.77 14.24 -12.17
CA GLY A 62 2.16 14.77 -10.95
C GLY A 62 1.46 16.12 -11.12
N TYR A 63 1.34 16.66 -12.34
CA TYR A 63 0.49 17.84 -12.56
C TYR A 63 -0.97 17.53 -12.17
N LYS A 64 -1.51 16.41 -12.65
CA LYS A 64 -2.84 15.93 -12.29
C LYS A 64 -2.82 14.42 -12.10
N ILE A 65 -3.31 13.97 -10.95
CA ILE A 65 -3.58 12.55 -10.68
C ILE A 65 -5.10 12.37 -10.58
N SER A 66 -5.62 11.42 -11.35
CA SER A 66 -7.02 11.04 -11.36
C SER A 66 -7.18 9.62 -10.83
N LEU A 67 -8.01 9.42 -9.81
CA LEU A 67 -8.24 8.12 -9.20
C LEU A 67 -9.68 7.67 -9.40
N ARG A 68 -9.88 6.39 -9.70
CA ARG A 68 -11.17 5.73 -9.67
C ARG A 68 -11.51 5.39 -8.22
N LEU A 69 -12.59 5.98 -7.71
CA LEU A 69 -13.08 5.71 -6.36
C LEU A 69 -14.19 4.66 -6.32
N ARG A 70 -14.81 4.37 -7.46
CA ARG A 70 -16.04 3.58 -7.56
C ARG A 70 -15.84 2.35 -8.45
N PRO A 71 -16.43 1.19 -8.11
CA PRO A 71 -16.46 0.03 -8.98
C PRO A 71 -17.10 0.35 -10.34
N ALA A 72 -16.68 -0.32 -11.41
CA ALA A 72 -17.22 -0.05 -12.76
C ALA A 72 -18.71 -0.40 -12.90
N TYR A 73 -19.20 -1.35 -12.10
CA TYR A 73 -20.57 -1.84 -12.13
C TYR A 73 -21.51 -1.11 -11.17
N ASP A 74 -20.98 -0.32 -10.23
CA ASP A 74 -21.79 0.36 -9.21
C ASP A 74 -21.23 1.75 -8.89
N GLU A 75 -22.01 2.77 -9.22
CA GLU A 75 -21.66 4.16 -8.97
C GLU A 75 -22.03 4.62 -7.56
N ARG A 76 -22.77 3.85 -6.77
CA ARG A 76 -23.21 4.24 -5.42
C ARG A 76 -22.31 3.68 -4.31
N SER A 77 -21.44 2.73 -4.62
CA SER A 77 -20.44 2.22 -3.69
C SER A 77 -19.05 2.75 -4.02
N PHE A 78 -18.15 2.61 -3.05
CA PHE A 78 -16.76 2.99 -3.16
C PHE A 78 -15.86 1.77 -3.02
N LEU A 79 -14.69 1.83 -3.66
CA LEU A 79 -13.62 0.88 -3.45
C LEU A 79 -13.06 1.05 -2.03
N PRO A 80 -12.48 -0.02 -1.44
CA PRO A 80 -11.78 0.09 -0.17
C PRO A 80 -10.70 1.17 -0.22
N THR A 81 -10.61 2.00 0.83
CA THR A 81 -9.64 3.10 0.90
C THR A 81 -8.21 2.60 0.69
N GLU A 82 -7.87 1.42 1.19
CA GLU A 82 -6.57 0.78 1.00
C GLU A 82 -6.23 0.56 -0.48
N GLU A 83 -7.19 0.10 -1.29
CA GLU A 83 -6.98 -0.11 -2.74
C GLU A 83 -6.76 1.22 -3.47
N ILE A 84 -7.49 2.26 -3.05
CA ILE A 84 -7.33 3.61 -3.59
C ILE A 84 -5.96 4.19 -3.21
N VAL A 85 -5.49 3.95 -1.98
CA VAL A 85 -4.15 4.36 -1.53
C VAL A 85 -3.06 3.63 -2.32
N GLU A 86 -3.20 2.33 -2.56
CA GLU A 86 -2.26 1.57 -3.39
C GLU A 86 -2.21 2.12 -4.83
N THR A 87 -3.37 2.46 -5.40
CA THR A 87 -3.44 3.11 -6.71
C THR A 87 -2.75 4.48 -6.67
N MET A 88 -2.96 5.27 -5.62
CA MET A 88 -2.26 6.56 -5.45
C MET A 88 -0.73 6.39 -5.38
N ILE A 89 -0.22 5.36 -4.71
CA ILE A 89 1.22 5.07 -4.65
C ILE A 89 1.76 4.70 -6.03
N HIS A 90 1.00 3.91 -6.80
CA HIS A 90 1.32 3.60 -8.20
C HIS A 90 1.44 4.88 -9.04
N GLU A 91 0.44 5.75 -8.98
CA GLU A 91 0.47 7.02 -9.71
C GLU A 91 1.62 7.92 -9.24
N LEU A 92 1.96 7.95 -7.96
CA LEU A 92 3.12 8.70 -7.47
C LEU A 92 4.45 8.15 -7.99
N ALA A 93 4.57 6.84 -8.23
CA ALA A 93 5.76 6.27 -8.87
C ALA A 93 5.91 6.78 -10.31
N HIS A 94 4.79 7.03 -11.00
CA HIS A 94 4.79 7.65 -12.32
C HIS A 94 5.34 9.08 -12.36
N ASN A 95 5.49 9.78 -11.22
CA ASN A 95 6.20 11.07 -11.19
C ASN A 95 7.69 10.96 -11.56
N SER A 96 8.29 9.77 -11.42
CA SER A 96 9.71 9.55 -11.74
C SER A 96 9.93 8.61 -12.92
N HIS A 97 9.06 7.61 -13.11
CA HIS A 97 9.21 6.59 -14.14
C HIS A 97 7.87 6.37 -14.88
N GLY A 98 7.84 6.63 -16.19
CA GLY A 98 6.63 6.45 -17.00
C GLY A 98 6.31 4.97 -17.26
N ALA A 99 7.23 4.25 -17.90
CA ALA A 99 7.02 2.85 -18.26
C ALA A 99 7.08 1.91 -17.04
N HIS A 100 6.34 0.80 -17.07
CA HIS A 100 6.38 -0.26 -16.06
C HIS A 100 7.61 -1.17 -16.20
N ASP A 101 8.79 -0.55 -16.14
CA ASP A 101 10.08 -1.24 -16.16
C ASP A 101 10.50 -1.69 -14.74
N VAL A 102 11.65 -2.36 -14.63
CA VAL A 102 12.17 -2.80 -13.32
C VAL A 102 12.36 -1.62 -12.35
N LYS A 103 12.76 -0.45 -12.85
CA LYS A 103 12.99 0.75 -12.03
C LYS A 103 11.68 1.31 -11.47
N PHE A 104 10.60 1.23 -12.24
CA PHE A 104 9.27 1.58 -11.75
C PHE A 104 8.87 0.72 -10.55
N TYR A 105 9.04 -0.61 -10.63
CA TYR A 105 8.72 -1.50 -9.51
C TYR A 105 9.62 -1.26 -8.30
N GLU A 106 10.93 -1.07 -8.51
CA GLU A 106 11.86 -0.71 -7.43
C GLU A 106 11.42 0.59 -6.75
N ARG A 107 11.01 1.59 -7.52
CA ARG A 107 10.51 2.86 -6.99
C ARG A 107 9.21 2.67 -6.22
N MET A 108 8.27 1.90 -6.75
CA MET A 108 6.99 1.61 -6.10
C MET A 108 7.21 0.86 -4.77
N ASP A 109 8.13 -0.09 -4.72
CA ASP A 109 8.46 -0.84 -3.51
C ASP A 109 9.08 0.08 -2.44
N GLN A 110 9.99 1.00 -2.82
CA GLN A 110 10.51 2.02 -1.91
C GLN A 110 9.40 2.89 -1.32
N LEU A 111 8.42 3.31 -2.13
CA LEU A 111 7.27 4.09 -1.66
C LEU A 111 6.42 3.27 -0.67
N ARG A 112 6.15 2.00 -0.97
CA ARG A 112 5.36 1.10 -0.11
C ARG A 112 6.05 0.83 1.23
N GLU A 113 7.33 0.48 1.21
CA GLU A 113 8.11 0.24 2.43
C GLU A 113 8.09 1.47 3.33
N LYS A 114 8.28 2.66 2.75
CA LYS A 114 8.24 3.90 3.51
C LYS A 114 6.85 4.19 4.07
N MET A 115 5.81 3.93 3.29
CA MET A 115 4.43 4.09 3.74
C MET A 115 4.12 3.17 4.92
N PHE A 116 4.56 1.92 4.87
CA PHE A 116 4.43 0.96 5.97
C PHE A 116 5.17 1.43 7.22
N GLU A 117 6.42 1.89 7.08
CA GLU A 117 7.21 2.45 8.17
C GLU A 117 6.48 3.64 8.86
N LEU A 118 5.93 4.56 8.07
CA LEU A 118 5.19 5.72 8.56
C LEU A 118 3.89 5.33 9.28
N ARG A 119 3.16 4.33 8.74
CA ARG A 119 1.97 3.78 9.40
C ARG A 119 2.32 3.15 10.74
N MET A 120 3.36 2.31 10.80
CA MET A 120 3.82 1.66 12.03
C MET A 120 4.26 2.67 13.10
N LYS A 121 4.95 3.74 12.71
CA LYS A 121 5.35 4.82 13.64
C LYS A 121 4.16 5.56 14.25
N ASN A 122 3.06 5.67 13.52
CA ASN A 122 1.83 6.29 14.00
C ASN A 122 0.93 5.33 14.81
N VAL A 123 1.26 4.04 14.89
CA VAL A 123 0.58 3.12 15.81
C VAL A 123 1.07 3.42 17.23
N LYS A 124 0.34 4.29 17.92
CA LYS A 124 0.48 4.44 19.37
C LYS A 124 -0.16 3.23 20.03
N PHE A 125 0.65 2.33 20.59
CA PHE A 125 0.17 1.30 21.50
C PHE A 125 -0.33 2.00 22.78
N GLY A 126 -1.62 2.35 22.79
CA GLY A 126 -2.27 3.08 23.88
C GLY A 126 -2.71 2.22 25.07
N GLY A 127 -2.44 0.91 25.03
CA GLY A 127 -2.68 0.05 26.18
C GLY A 127 -1.62 0.29 27.24
N ALA A 128 -2.03 0.48 28.49
CA ALA A 128 -1.14 0.22 29.62
C ALA A 128 -0.61 -1.21 29.40
N GLY A 129 0.67 -1.34 29.05
CA GLY A 129 1.26 -2.64 28.77
C GLY A 129 1.11 -3.49 30.01
N ASP A 130 0.18 -4.44 29.98
CA ASP A 130 0.02 -5.35 31.10
C ASP A 130 1.20 -6.32 31.04
N GLN A 131 2.01 -6.33 32.10
CA GLN A 131 3.18 -7.16 32.17
C GLN A 131 2.72 -8.62 32.34
N LEU A 132 2.50 -9.31 31.23
CA LEU A 132 2.22 -10.74 31.17
C LEU A 132 3.50 -11.53 31.50
N GLY A 133 3.91 -11.49 32.76
CA GLY A 133 5.12 -12.14 33.26
C GLY A 133 5.94 -11.21 34.13
N GLY A 134 5.67 -11.19 35.44
CA GLY A 134 6.39 -10.31 36.35
C GLY A 134 6.23 -10.57 37.85
N ARG A 135 5.36 -11.48 38.29
CA ARG A 135 5.25 -11.83 39.71
C ARG A 135 4.91 -13.30 39.91
N THR A 136 5.95 -14.09 40.13
CA THR A 136 6.00 -15.20 41.10
C THR A 136 7.41 -15.78 41.04
N GLY A 137 8.09 -15.79 42.19
CA GLY A 137 9.38 -16.44 42.40
C GLY A 137 9.23 -17.96 42.37
N LEU A 138 8.78 -18.50 41.24
CA LEU A 138 8.80 -19.91 40.95
C LEU A 138 9.76 -20.09 39.78
N ASN A 139 10.73 -20.99 39.93
CA ASN A 139 11.64 -21.41 38.87
C ASN A 139 10.82 -22.07 37.73
N VAL A 140 10.17 -21.26 36.90
CA VAL A 140 9.45 -21.72 35.70
C VAL A 140 10.43 -22.45 34.78
N GLN A 141 11.71 -22.03 34.80
CA GLN A 141 12.82 -22.71 34.13
C GLN A 141 12.91 -24.18 34.55
N GLU A 142 12.98 -24.48 35.85
CA GLU A 142 13.12 -25.86 36.36
C GLU A 142 11.84 -26.67 36.15
N ALA A 143 10.66 -26.06 36.32
CA ALA A 143 9.38 -26.73 36.07
C ALA A 143 9.19 -27.07 34.58
N ARG A 144 9.70 -26.21 33.67
CA ARG A 144 9.67 -26.41 32.22
C ARG A 144 10.73 -27.42 31.77
N LEU A 145 11.93 -27.38 32.33
CA LEU A 145 12.99 -28.38 32.12
C LEU A 145 12.56 -29.79 32.54
N LYS A 146 11.80 -29.91 33.64
CA LYS A 146 11.23 -31.20 34.08
C LYS A 146 10.06 -31.70 33.22
N LYS A 147 9.39 -30.82 32.46
CA LYS A 147 8.26 -31.15 31.56
C LYS A 147 8.64 -31.28 30.08
N LEU A 148 9.88 -30.96 29.72
CA LEU A 148 10.38 -31.10 28.35
C LEU A 148 10.71 -32.58 28.07
N ASP A 149 9.93 -33.21 27.20
CA ASP A 149 10.29 -34.50 26.61
C ASP A 149 11.57 -34.32 25.77
N PRO A 150 12.67 -35.05 26.05
CA PRO A 150 13.95 -34.90 25.34
C PRO A 150 13.87 -35.22 23.83
N ARG A 151 12.71 -35.68 23.33
CA ARG A 151 12.47 -35.89 21.89
C ARG A 151 12.21 -34.62 21.09
N ILE A 152 11.96 -33.47 21.72
CA ILE A 152 11.70 -32.21 21.02
C ILE A 152 13.03 -31.51 20.68
N LYS A 153 13.54 -31.74 19.46
CA LYS A 153 14.64 -30.96 18.89
C LYS A 153 14.17 -29.53 18.58
N GLY A 154 14.57 -28.56 19.41
CA GLY A 154 14.33 -27.15 19.15
C GLY A 154 15.15 -26.66 17.95
N GLY A 155 14.48 -26.36 16.84
CA GLY A 155 15.07 -25.69 15.68
C GLY A 155 14.97 -24.17 15.81
N VAL A 156 16.00 -23.46 15.34
CA VAL A 156 15.97 -22.00 15.21
C VAL A 156 15.22 -21.66 13.92
N ASN A 157 13.95 -21.29 14.03
CA ASN A 157 13.18 -20.78 12.89
C ASN A 157 13.25 -19.25 12.88
N ARG A 158 13.76 -18.66 11.79
CA ARG A 158 13.50 -17.24 11.51
C ARG A 158 12.02 -17.08 11.20
N LEU A 159 11.33 -16.28 11.99
CA LEU A 159 9.98 -15.81 11.70
C LEU A 159 10.10 -14.44 11.04
N GLY A 160 9.48 -14.28 9.88
CA GLY A 160 9.59 -13.07 9.05
C GLY A 160 10.61 -13.26 7.93
N GLY A 161 10.09 -13.57 6.75
CA GLY A 161 10.87 -13.82 5.53
C GLY A 161 10.32 -15.03 4.79
N VAL A 162 9.54 -14.79 3.73
CA VAL A 162 9.14 -15.88 2.85
C VAL A 162 10.38 -16.28 2.05
N ALA A 163 11.08 -17.32 2.51
CA ALA A 163 12.04 -18.00 1.67
C ALA A 163 11.26 -18.61 0.49
N LYS A 164 11.34 -18.00 -0.70
CA LYS A 164 10.85 -18.61 -1.95
C LYS A 164 11.77 -19.77 -2.31
N LYS A 165 11.73 -20.85 -1.53
CA LYS A 165 12.42 -22.10 -1.85
C LYS A 165 11.61 -22.82 -2.93
N GLY A 166 12.21 -23.00 -4.11
CA GLY A 166 11.78 -24.00 -5.08
C GLY A 166 10.99 -23.50 -6.31
N VAL A 167 10.80 -22.19 -6.49
CA VAL A 167 10.20 -21.69 -7.75
C VAL A 167 11.32 -21.59 -8.79
N PRO A 168 11.24 -22.30 -9.95
CA PRO A 168 12.26 -22.18 -10.99
C PRO A 168 12.34 -20.73 -11.50
N ILE A 169 13.55 -20.28 -11.81
CA ILE A 169 13.83 -18.88 -12.21
C ILE A 169 12.95 -18.47 -13.40
N GLU A 170 12.73 -19.39 -14.35
CA GLU A 170 11.87 -19.17 -15.52
C GLU A 170 10.42 -18.84 -15.15
N GLU A 171 9.86 -19.54 -14.16
CA GLU A 171 8.51 -19.30 -13.67
C GLU A 171 8.41 -17.92 -13.00
N LEU A 172 9.44 -17.52 -12.23
CA LEU A 172 9.50 -16.19 -11.62
C LEU A 172 9.57 -15.08 -12.68
N ILE A 173 10.37 -15.27 -13.73
CA ILE A 173 10.46 -14.33 -14.85
C ILE A 173 9.11 -14.26 -15.58
N ARG A 174 8.47 -15.40 -15.83
CA ARG A 174 7.15 -15.48 -16.47
C ARG A 174 6.08 -14.75 -15.65
N GLN A 175 6.02 -15.01 -14.34
CA GLN A 175 5.07 -14.34 -13.45
C GLN A 175 5.31 -12.83 -13.41
N ALA A 176 6.58 -12.39 -13.35
CA ALA A 176 6.90 -10.97 -13.42
C ALA A 176 6.49 -10.34 -14.76
N ALA A 177 6.67 -11.05 -15.88
CA ALA A 177 6.24 -10.57 -17.20
C ALA A 177 4.71 -10.47 -17.32
N ILE A 178 3.97 -11.46 -16.80
CA ILE A 178 2.49 -11.42 -16.75
C ILE A 178 2.03 -10.22 -15.93
N LYS A 179 2.60 -10.03 -14.73
CA LYS A 179 2.24 -8.90 -13.86
C LYS A 179 2.47 -7.55 -14.55
N ARG A 180 3.60 -7.37 -15.24
CA ARG A 180 3.87 -6.15 -16.03
C ARG A 180 2.81 -5.91 -17.10
N TYR A 181 2.42 -6.97 -17.80
CA TYR A 181 1.39 -6.88 -18.83
C TYR A 181 0.01 -6.58 -18.24
N GLU A 182 -0.32 -7.12 -17.07
CA GLU A 182 -1.56 -6.79 -16.38
C GLU A 182 -1.55 -5.33 -15.88
N ASP A 183 -0.47 -4.88 -15.26
CA ASP A 183 -0.31 -3.50 -14.78
C ASP A 183 -0.43 -2.49 -15.94
N SER A 184 0.10 -2.81 -17.13
CA SER A 184 -0.05 -1.98 -18.34
C SER A 184 -1.50 -1.86 -18.84
N LYS A 185 -2.40 -2.75 -18.40
CA LYS A 185 -3.85 -2.65 -18.68
C LYS A 185 -4.60 -1.85 -17.62
N TRP A 186 -4.01 -1.74 -16.43
CA TRP A 186 -4.63 -1.11 -15.27
C TRP A 186 -4.37 0.40 -15.20
N CYS A 187 -3.30 0.87 -15.84
CA CYS A 187 -3.08 2.30 -16.11
C CYS A 187 -2.80 2.54 -17.62
N HIS A 188 -2.79 3.80 -18.05
CA HIS A 188 -2.32 4.18 -19.39
C HIS A 188 -0.94 4.82 -19.26
N GLU A 189 0.03 4.33 -20.02
CA GLU A 189 1.32 5.02 -20.18
C GLU A 189 1.07 6.38 -20.85
N THR A 190 1.56 7.46 -20.23
CA THR A 190 1.54 8.83 -20.77
C THR A 190 2.95 9.27 -21.14
#